data_AF-A0A401SU97-F1
#
_entry.id   AF-A0A401SU97-F1
#
_cell.length_a   1.000
_cell.length_b   1.000
_cell.length_c   1.000
_cell.angle_alpha   90.00
_cell.angle_beta   90.00
_cell.angle_gamma   90.00
#
_symmetry.space_group_name_H-M   'P 1'
#
loop_
_entity.id
_entity.type
_entity.pdbx_description
1 polymer ?
#
loop_
_entity_poly.entity_id
_entity_poly.type
_entity_poly.pdbx_seq_one_letter_code
_entity_poly.pdbx_strand_id
1 'polypeptide(L)'
;MDREDFSKRMEGSQTQDLLQDVPKVSDPSADIVTQEASAQVEGMPIISTDGHVSPSEVEEQIKSSVPTSPREIDDAARLMNKLHDEQQEDAMNASLNSMFHTIASSKAQIKSQQKDEPDLMYDQKLDIIKDLFWCKPVVFLERFHKIIKEEHLVCFNHLAENYEVTFYSNEIRKSSMKKTARTNVRNKRYAALQQLIKDGEYFSDEQMRTRDPLLYQQYIRQYMTEEELLAENSKNLSNAMCLSDLLMSTYQEKIVQERLQWQQEREDACVEEEEDDEEEDDDTESKAADWIPSDDERSMLREEFVSRMYQRFLDGEDSDFDYSAVDDNPDFDNLDIINRDEEERYFDEEEPVEVEDIEMDKD
;
A
#
# COMPACT_ATOMS: atom_id res chain seq x y z
N MET A 1 18.24 52.64 -42.55
CA MET A 1 19.54 52.57 -43.22
C MET A 1 20.17 51.24 -42.81
N ASP A 2 20.36 50.20 -43.60
CA ASP A 2 20.08 49.83 -45.00
C ASP A 2 20.18 48.28 -45.02
N ARG A 3 19.10 47.55 -45.31
CA ARG A 3 18.85 46.73 -46.52
C ARG A 3 20.01 46.42 -47.49
N GLU A 4 20.08 45.12 -47.84
CA GLU A 4 20.51 44.52 -49.12
C GLU A 4 22.05 44.45 -49.33
N ASP A 5 22.68 43.43 -49.92
CA ASP A 5 22.26 42.31 -50.78
C ASP A 5 23.47 41.35 -51.03
N PHE A 6 23.25 40.30 -51.85
CA PHE A 6 24.24 39.51 -52.63
C PHE A 6 24.73 38.12 -52.15
N SER A 7 23.88 37.12 -52.38
CA SER A 7 23.97 36.10 -53.46
C SER A 7 25.33 35.51 -53.93
N LYS A 8 25.31 34.16 -54.08
CA LYS A 8 26.02 33.23 -55.02
C LYS A 8 27.35 32.59 -54.59
N ARG A 9 27.36 31.23 -54.59
CA ARG A 9 27.98 30.30 -55.60
C ARG A 9 28.29 28.93 -54.92
N MET A 10 27.57 27.84 -55.21
CA MET A 10 27.69 26.82 -56.30
C MET A 10 28.80 25.77 -56.11
N GLU A 11 28.43 24.50 -56.38
CA GLU A 11 29.23 23.27 -56.62
C GLU A 11 29.69 22.53 -55.35
N GLY A 12 29.46 21.23 -55.11
CA GLY A 12 29.13 20.09 -55.97
C GLY A 12 30.26 19.04 -55.87
N SER A 13 30.02 17.89 -55.21
CA SER A 13 30.80 16.62 -55.24
C SER A 13 30.10 15.62 -54.30
N GLN A 14 29.20 14.74 -54.73
CA GLN A 14 29.38 13.44 -55.39
C GLN A 14 30.39 12.46 -54.74
N THR A 15 29.79 11.32 -54.31
CA THR A 15 30.32 9.94 -54.20
C THR A 15 31.35 9.64 -53.10
N GLN A 16 31.05 8.67 -52.24
CA GLN A 16 31.36 7.25 -52.49
C GLN A 16 30.71 6.33 -51.44
N ASP A 17 29.93 5.36 -51.95
CA ASP A 17 29.54 4.14 -51.27
C ASP A 17 30.79 3.35 -50.84
N LEU A 18 30.82 2.93 -49.58
CA LEU A 18 31.69 1.85 -49.12
C LEU A 18 30.84 0.84 -48.33
N LEU A 19 30.53 -0.21 -49.08
CA LEU A 19 30.03 -1.52 -48.69
C LEU A 19 31.08 -2.25 -47.82
N GLN A 20 30.62 -3.27 -47.09
CA GLN A 20 31.37 -4.35 -46.37
C GLN A 20 31.68 -4.02 -44.89
N ASP A 21 31.40 -4.85 -43.89
CA ASP A 21 31.13 -6.29 -43.86
C ASP A 21 30.22 -6.67 -42.67
N VAL A 22 29.32 -7.61 -42.94
CA VAL A 22 28.51 -8.34 -41.96
C VAL A 22 29.24 -9.64 -41.63
N PRO A 23 29.44 -10.01 -40.35
CA PRO A 23 29.60 -11.41 -39.98
C PRO A 23 28.24 -12.00 -39.61
N LYS A 24 27.82 -12.95 -40.44
CA LYS A 24 26.73 -13.90 -40.25
C LYS A 24 27.26 -15.12 -39.47
N VAL A 25 26.33 -15.89 -38.91
CA VAL A 25 26.42 -17.28 -38.38
C VAL A 25 26.99 -17.35 -36.95
N SER A 26 26.29 -17.85 -35.93
CA SER A 26 25.65 -19.18 -35.92
C SER A 26 24.49 -19.27 -34.92
N ASP A 27 23.33 -19.71 -35.43
CA ASP A 27 22.34 -20.49 -34.67
C ASP A 27 22.93 -21.86 -34.32
N PRO A 28 22.41 -22.49 -33.25
CA PRO A 28 21.79 -23.79 -33.49
C PRO A 28 20.39 -23.90 -32.88
N SER A 29 19.45 -24.32 -33.72
CA SER A 29 18.14 -24.82 -33.34
C SER A 29 18.21 -26.20 -32.67
N ALA A 30 17.27 -26.39 -31.74
CA ALA A 30 16.48 -27.59 -31.43
C ALA A 30 17.15 -28.81 -30.75
N ASP A 31 16.71 -29.07 -29.51
CA ASP A 31 16.15 -30.35 -29.03
C ASP A 31 15.50 -30.07 -27.65
N ILE A 32 14.19 -29.81 -27.57
CA ILE A 32 13.13 -30.76 -27.16
C ILE A 32 13.56 -31.71 -26.03
N VAL A 33 13.18 -31.41 -24.78
CA VAL A 33 12.64 -32.41 -23.83
C VAL A 33 11.64 -31.70 -22.90
N THR A 34 10.36 -31.85 -23.24
CA THR A 34 9.25 -31.84 -22.27
C THR A 34 9.33 -33.15 -21.47
N GLN A 35 9.36 -33.08 -20.15
CA GLN A 35 9.03 -34.23 -19.30
C GLN A 35 7.68 -33.98 -18.64
N GLU A 36 6.65 -34.44 -19.34
CA GLU A 36 5.41 -34.90 -18.73
C GLU A 36 5.72 -36.09 -17.82
N ALA A 37 5.33 -36.02 -16.55
CA ALA A 37 5.19 -37.19 -15.70
C ALA A 37 3.70 -37.57 -15.67
N SER A 38 3.27 -38.30 -16.70
CA SER A 38 2.03 -39.06 -16.67
C SER A 38 2.29 -40.41 -16.00
N ALA A 39 1.65 -40.67 -14.87
CA ALA A 39 1.39 -42.00 -14.37
C ALA A 39 -0.12 -42.26 -14.45
N GLN A 40 -0.56 -42.88 -15.54
CA GLN A 40 -1.85 -43.57 -15.65
C GLN A 40 -1.65 -45.03 -15.23
N VAL A 41 -2.53 -45.55 -14.37
CA VAL A 41 -3.27 -46.84 -14.48
C VAL A 41 -4.40 -46.74 -13.44
N GLU A 42 -5.60 -46.32 -13.86
CA GLU A 42 -6.77 -47.17 -14.12
C GLU A 42 -7.31 -47.95 -12.90
N GLY A 43 -8.58 -47.68 -12.56
CA GLY A 43 -9.33 -48.48 -11.59
C GLY A 43 -10.67 -47.86 -11.16
N MET A 44 -11.62 -47.75 -12.09
CA MET A 44 -13.05 -47.44 -11.90
C MET A 44 -13.68 -48.23 -10.72
N PRO A 45 -14.72 -47.72 -10.01
CA PRO A 45 -16.06 -47.62 -10.60
C PRO A 45 -16.77 -46.28 -10.37
N ILE A 46 -17.48 -45.89 -11.43
CA ILE A 46 -18.59 -44.94 -11.42
C ILE A 46 -19.64 -45.49 -10.45
N ILE A 47 -19.96 -44.72 -9.40
CA ILE A 47 -21.19 -44.87 -8.66
C ILE A 47 -21.95 -43.57 -8.85
N SER A 48 -22.95 -43.60 -9.72
CA SER A 48 -24.05 -42.63 -9.70
C SER A 48 -24.86 -42.85 -8.42
N THR A 49 -24.84 -41.87 -7.53
CA THR A 49 -25.88 -41.57 -6.54
C THR A 49 -25.76 -40.08 -6.26
N ASP A 50 -26.58 -39.26 -6.90
CA ASP A 50 -27.77 -38.65 -6.28
C ASP A 50 -27.46 -37.92 -4.97
N GLY A 51 -27.65 -36.60 -5.01
CA GLY A 51 -27.95 -35.77 -3.85
C GLY A 51 -26.77 -35.15 -3.13
N HIS A 52 -26.34 -33.97 -3.56
CA HIS A 52 -25.99 -32.92 -2.60
C HIS A 52 -26.49 -31.60 -3.14
N VAL A 53 -27.53 -31.12 -2.48
CA VAL A 53 -28.27 -29.91 -2.83
C VAL A 53 -27.47 -28.72 -2.30
N SER A 54 -27.59 -27.60 -3.02
CA SER A 54 -27.08 -26.28 -2.68
C SER A 54 -27.75 -25.73 -1.40
N PRO A 55 -27.46 -24.50 -0.92
CA PRO A 55 -28.07 -23.89 0.27
C PRO A 55 -29.59 -23.65 0.22
N SER A 56 -30.31 -24.43 -0.58
CA SER A 56 -31.76 -24.56 -0.60
C SER A 56 -32.29 -25.65 0.36
N GLU A 57 -31.46 -26.46 1.04
CA GLU A 57 -31.98 -27.59 1.85
C GLU A 57 -32.67 -27.21 3.17
N VAL A 58 -32.33 -26.06 3.76
CA VAL A 58 -33.13 -25.49 4.86
C VAL A 58 -34.42 -24.84 4.36
N GLU A 59 -34.47 -24.42 3.09
CA GLU A 59 -35.71 -23.99 2.43
C GLU A 59 -36.58 -25.17 1.94
N GLU A 60 -36.00 -26.35 1.72
CA GLU A 60 -36.68 -27.48 1.08
C GLU A 60 -37.27 -28.48 2.09
N GLN A 61 -36.70 -28.60 3.30
CA GLN A 61 -37.33 -29.42 4.36
C GLN A 61 -38.67 -28.83 4.86
N ILE A 62 -38.87 -27.51 4.75
CA ILE A 62 -40.14 -26.83 5.05
C ILE A 62 -41.16 -26.96 3.89
N LYS A 63 -40.72 -27.32 2.67
CA LYS A 63 -41.59 -27.50 1.49
C LYS A 63 -42.20 -28.90 1.34
N SER A 64 -41.88 -29.85 2.23
CA SER A 64 -42.44 -31.22 2.19
C SER A 64 -43.87 -31.36 2.75
N SER A 65 -44.39 -30.33 3.42
CA SER A 65 -45.82 -30.20 3.74
C SER A 65 -46.41 -29.02 2.99
N VAL A 66 -47.04 -29.28 1.84
CA VAL A 66 -47.83 -28.28 1.11
C VAL A 66 -48.85 -27.67 2.08
N PRO A 67 -48.77 -26.36 2.42
CA PRO A 67 -49.73 -25.74 3.31
C PRO A 67 -51.08 -25.78 2.61
N THR A 68 -52.02 -26.55 3.15
CA THR A 68 -53.28 -26.87 2.44
C THR A 68 -54.36 -25.82 2.73
N SER A 69 -53.99 -24.72 3.40
CA SER A 69 -54.89 -23.65 3.83
C SER A 69 -54.17 -22.28 3.82
N PRO A 70 -54.84 -21.19 3.37
CA PRO A 70 -54.29 -19.82 3.40
C PRO A 70 -53.74 -19.36 4.75
N ARG A 71 -54.17 -19.98 5.86
CA ARG A 71 -53.69 -19.67 7.22
C ARG A 71 -52.29 -20.22 7.51
N GLU A 72 -51.95 -21.38 6.96
CA GLU A 72 -50.66 -22.04 7.20
C GLU A 72 -49.51 -21.33 6.46
N ILE A 73 -49.82 -20.70 5.32
CA ILE A 73 -48.87 -19.85 4.56
C ILE A 73 -48.58 -18.56 5.33
N ASP A 74 -49.62 -17.91 5.88
CA ASP A 74 -49.47 -16.73 6.73
C ASP A 74 -48.69 -17.05 8.02
N ASP A 75 -48.93 -18.20 8.65
CA ASP A 75 -48.24 -18.63 9.86
C ASP A 75 -46.76 -18.99 9.59
N ALA A 76 -46.45 -19.66 8.47
CA ALA A 76 -45.07 -19.93 8.05
C ALA A 76 -44.31 -18.66 7.67
N ALA A 77 -44.95 -17.72 6.97
CA ALA A 77 -44.38 -16.40 6.68
C ALA A 77 -44.14 -15.59 7.97
N ARG A 78 -45.00 -15.73 8.99
CA ARG A 78 -44.83 -15.10 10.30
C ARG A 78 -43.64 -15.66 11.06
N LEU A 79 -43.42 -16.98 10.98
CA LEU A 79 -42.28 -17.65 11.62
C LEU A 79 -40.96 -17.27 10.95
N MET A 80 -40.94 -17.21 9.61
CA MET A 80 -39.77 -16.77 8.82
C MET A 80 -39.39 -15.31 9.12
N ASN A 81 -40.37 -14.40 9.20
CA ASN A 81 -40.11 -13.01 9.59
C ASN A 81 -39.56 -12.92 11.03
N LYS A 82 -40.09 -13.73 11.94
CA LYS A 82 -39.63 -13.74 13.33
C LYS A 82 -38.20 -14.28 13.47
N LEU A 83 -37.84 -15.32 12.73
CA LEU A 83 -36.47 -15.84 12.67
C LEU A 83 -35.50 -14.80 12.09
N HIS A 84 -35.92 -14.08 11.05
CA HIS A 84 -35.12 -12.99 10.47
C HIS A 84 -34.93 -11.82 11.44
N ASP A 85 -35.97 -11.44 12.18
CA ASP A 85 -35.89 -10.42 13.23
C ASP A 85 -34.94 -10.83 14.37
N GLU A 86 -35.00 -12.09 14.82
CA GLU A 86 -34.11 -12.64 15.87
C GLU A 86 -32.64 -12.69 15.40
N GLN A 87 -32.39 -13.15 14.17
CA GLN A 87 -31.04 -13.15 13.57
C GLN A 87 -30.48 -11.74 13.41
N GLN A 88 -31.33 -10.77 13.08
CA GLN A 88 -30.91 -9.38 12.90
C GLN A 88 -30.62 -8.69 14.24
N GLU A 89 -31.36 -9.04 15.30
CA GLU A 89 -31.10 -8.58 16.67
C GLU A 89 -29.80 -9.15 17.23
N ASP A 90 -29.52 -10.44 16.97
CA ASP A 90 -28.27 -11.10 17.35
C ASP A 90 -27.05 -10.49 16.63
N ALA A 91 -27.16 -10.26 15.31
CA ALA A 91 -26.10 -9.61 14.54
C ALA A 91 -25.83 -8.17 15.01
N MET A 92 -26.89 -7.43 15.36
CA MET A 92 -26.76 -6.08 15.91
C MET A 92 -26.10 -6.09 17.29
N ASN A 93 -26.45 -7.05 18.16
CA ASN A 93 -25.81 -7.23 19.46
C ASN A 93 -24.33 -7.63 19.32
N ALA A 94 -23.98 -8.46 18.33
CA ALA A 94 -22.60 -8.82 18.04
C ALA A 94 -21.78 -7.59 17.59
N SER A 95 -22.30 -6.78 16.67
CA SER A 95 -21.64 -5.55 16.21
C SER A 95 -21.47 -4.53 17.35
N LEU A 96 -22.47 -4.42 18.22
CA LEU A 96 -22.46 -3.54 19.39
C LEU A 96 -21.41 -3.97 20.42
N ASN A 97 -21.29 -5.26 20.71
CA ASN A 97 -20.24 -5.78 21.58
C ASN A 97 -18.84 -5.61 20.96
N SER A 98 -18.69 -5.88 19.66
CA SER A 98 -17.44 -5.66 18.91
C SER A 98 -16.98 -4.20 19.00
N MET A 99 -17.91 -3.24 18.85
CA MET A 99 -17.65 -1.81 19.02
C MET A 99 -17.10 -1.50 20.42
N PHE A 100 -17.73 -2.04 21.47
CA PHE A 100 -17.27 -1.80 22.85
C PHE A 100 -15.89 -2.38 23.11
N HIS A 101 -15.62 -3.59 22.64
CA HIS A 101 -14.30 -4.21 22.77
C HIS A 101 -13.22 -3.42 21.99
N THR A 102 -13.56 -2.89 20.81
CA THR A 102 -12.66 -2.03 20.00
C THR A 102 -12.31 -0.73 20.73
N ILE A 103 -13.27 -0.12 21.43
CA ILE A 103 -13.01 1.10 22.20
C ILE A 103 -12.23 0.80 23.48
N ALA A 104 -12.56 -0.30 24.17
CA ALA A 104 -11.89 -0.67 25.42
C ALA A 104 -10.42 -1.09 25.24
N SER A 105 -10.09 -1.70 24.09
CA SER A 105 -8.72 -2.05 23.70
C SER A 105 -7.93 -0.85 23.18
N SER A 106 -8.61 0.21 22.75
CA SER A 106 -7.99 1.46 22.31
C SER A 106 -7.39 2.24 23.49
N LYS A 107 -6.38 3.08 23.17
CA LYS A 107 -5.74 4.03 24.10
C LYS A 107 -6.61 5.27 24.39
N ALA A 108 -7.91 5.23 24.11
CA ALA A 108 -8.80 6.34 24.37
C ALA A 108 -8.96 6.62 25.86
N GLN A 109 -9.07 7.91 26.19
CA GLN A 109 -9.44 8.35 27.53
C GLN A 109 -10.94 8.12 27.75
N ILE A 110 -11.27 7.00 28.40
CA ILE A 110 -12.66 6.62 28.70
C ILE A 110 -13.21 7.48 29.85
N LYS A 111 -12.37 7.74 30.85
CA LYS A 111 -12.67 8.56 32.04
C LYS A 111 -11.43 9.37 32.42
N SER A 112 -11.65 10.62 32.85
CA SER A 112 -10.59 11.43 33.47
C SER A 112 -10.20 10.80 34.80
N GLN A 113 -8.99 10.24 34.88
CA GLN A 113 -8.41 9.67 36.10
C GLN A 113 -7.42 10.66 36.73
N GLN A 114 -7.35 10.69 38.06
CA GLN A 114 -6.33 11.46 38.77
C GLN A 114 -5.01 10.67 38.86
N LYS A 115 -3.88 11.36 39.04
CA LYS A 115 -2.53 10.75 39.06
C LYS A 115 -2.35 9.63 40.09
N ASP A 116 -3.13 9.66 41.17
CA ASP A 116 -3.07 8.70 42.28
C ASP A 116 -4.16 7.61 42.19
N GLU A 117 -4.97 7.59 41.12
CA GLU A 117 -5.98 6.56 40.89
C GLU A 117 -5.36 5.35 40.16
N PRO A 118 -5.77 4.12 40.52
CA PRO A 118 -5.34 2.92 39.81
C PRO A 118 -5.90 2.89 38.38
N ASP A 119 -5.10 2.37 37.45
CA ASP A 119 -5.50 2.21 36.05
C ASP A 119 -6.80 1.41 35.93
N LEU A 120 -7.72 1.90 35.10
CA LEU A 120 -8.97 1.20 34.81
C LEU A 120 -8.71 -0.18 34.18
N MET A 121 -9.25 -1.22 34.82
CA MET A 121 -9.24 -2.58 34.28
C MET A 121 -10.12 -2.68 33.03
N TYR A 122 -9.83 -3.65 32.17
CA TYR A 122 -10.54 -3.85 30.91
C TYR A 122 -12.07 -3.99 31.09
N ASP A 123 -12.51 -4.77 32.07
CA ASP A 123 -13.94 -4.98 32.33
C ASP A 123 -14.62 -3.70 32.83
N GLN A 124 -13.93 -2.93 33.69
CA GLN A 124 -14.43 -1.64 34.18
C GLN A 124 -14.54 -0.61 33.06
N LYS A 125 -13.62 -0.65 32.08
CA LYS A 125 -13.70 0.17 30.87
C LYS A 125 -14.95 -0.16 30.07
N LEU A 126 -15.24 -1.44 29.86
CA LEU A 126 -16.43 -1.89 29.14
C LEU A 126 -17.73 -1.45 29.82
N ASP A 127 -17.81 -1.55 31.14
CA ASP A 127 -19.01 -1.12 31.89
C ASP A 127 -19.27 0.38 31.71
N ILE A 128 -18.24 1.22 31.87
CA ILE A 128 -18.36 2.67 31.68
C ILE A 128 -18.77 3.02 30.25
N ILE A 129 -18.22 2.30 29.27
CA ILE A 129 -18.53 2.45 27.85
C ILE A 129 -20.00 2.11 27.56
N LYS A 130 -20.47 0.95 28.07
CA LYS A 130 -21.86 0.49 27.95
C LYS A 130 -22.82 1.51 28.56
N ASP A 131 -22.54 1.95 29.78
CA ASP A 131 -23.35 2.94 30.49
C ASP A 131 -23.45 4.25 29.71
N LEU A 132 -22.33 4.72 29.13
CA LEU A 132 -22.32 5.96 28.36
C LEU A 132 -23.13 5.83 27.06
N PHE A 133 -23.06 4.68 26.39
CA PHE A 133 -23.82 4.42 25.17
C PHE A 133 -25.34 4.48 25.44
N TRP A 134 -25.82 3.75 26.45
CA TRP A 134 -27.25 3.68 26.77
C TRP A 134 -27.79 4.97 27.38
N CYS A 135 -27.00 5.66 28.21
CA CYS A 135 -27.46 6.88 28.87
C CYS A 135 -27.31 8.13 27.99
N LYS A 136 -26.22 8.23 27.21
CA LYS A 136 -25.84 9.45 26.47
C LYS A 136 -25.15 9.10 25.14
N PRO A 137 -25.90 8.58 24.15
CA PRO A 137 -25.33 8.10 22.88
C PRO A 137 -24.64 9.21 22.05
N VAL A 138 -25.05 10.46 22.19
CA VAL A 138 -24.41 11.59 21.50
C VAL A 138 -23.02 11.90 22.09
N VAL A 139 -22.92 11.96 23.42
CA VAL A 139 -21.64 12.19 24.13
C VAL A 139 -20.68 11.03 23.88
N PHE A 140 -21.23 9.82 23.75
CA PHE A 140 -20.48 8.65 23.31
C PHE A 140 -19.83 8.86 21.94
N LEU A 141 -20.61 9.29 20.93
CA LEU A 141 -20.10 9.56 19.59
C LEU A 141 -19.08 10.69 19.56
N GLU A 142 -19.35 11.82 20.23
CA GLU A 142 -18.41 12.95 20.32
C GLU A 142 -17.02 12.52 20.84
N ARG A 143 -16.98 11.58 21.79
CA ARG A 143 -15.72 11.10 22.36
C ARG A 143 -15.05 10.04 21.51
N PHE A 144 -15.82 9.12 20.92
CA PHE A 144 -15.28 7.89 20.34
C PHE A 144 -15.40 7.76 18.82
N HIS A 145 -15.97 8.75 18.11
CA HIS A 145 -16.14 8.69 16.65
C HIS A 145 -14.84 8.42 15.87
N LYS A 146 -13.66 8.75 16.40
CA LYS A 146 -12.37 8.49 15.74
C LYS A 146 -11.95 7.00 15.75
N ILE A 147 -12.52 6.23 16.67
CA ILE A 147 -12.18 4.82 16.91
C ILE A 147 -13.25 3.89 16.33
N ILE A 148 -14.50 4.36 16.30
CA ILE A 148 -15.63 3.61 15.76
C ILE A 148 -15.43 3.39 14.25
N LYS A 149 -15.59 2.14 13.82
CA LYS A 149 -15.58 1.72 12.43
C LYS A 149 -16.95 1.90 11.77
N GLU A 150 -16.97 1.87 10.44
CA GLU A 150 -18.17 2.00 9.63
C GLU A 150 -19.21 0.89 9.89
N GLU A 151 -18.74 -0.34 10.16
CA GLU A 151 -19.59 -1.51 10.46
C GLU A 151 -20.48 -1.32 11.71
N HIS A 152 -20.04 -0.49 12.66
CA HIS A 152 -20.79 -0.25 13.91
C HIS A 152 -21.85 0.86 13.79
N LEU A 153 -21.92 1.55 12.64
CA LEU A 153 -22.91 2.62 12.44
C LEU A 153 -24.35 2.08 12.49
N VAL A 154 -24.54 0.80 12.19
CA VAL A 154 -25.84 0.11 12.28
C VAL A 154 -26.45 0.27 13.69
N CYS A 155 -25.61 0.28 14.72
CA CYS A 155 -26.04 0.43 16.12
C CYS A 155 -26.71 1.79 16.40
N PHE A 156 -26.50 2.82 15.57
CA PHE A 156 -27.04 4.17 15.76
C PHE A 156 -28.24 4.49 14.86
N ASN A 157 -28.69 3.55 14.03
CA ASN A 157 -29.80 3.77 13.10
C ASN A 157 -31.09 4.23 13.81
N HIS A 158 -31.33 3.75 15.04
CA HIS A 158 -32.47 4.15 15.86
C HIS A 158 -32.43 5.62 16.34
N LEU A 159 -31.29 6.29 16.23
CA LEU A 159 -31.05 7.68 16.64
C LEU A 159 -30.80 8.61 15.44
N ALA A 160 -31.08 8.15 14.20
CA ALA A 160 -30.80 8.89 12.98
C ALA A 160 -31.57 10.23 12.85
N GLU A 161 -32.62 10.43 13.65
CA GLU A 161 -33.36 11.70 13.70
C GLU A 161 -32.56 12.84 14.34
N ASN A 162 -31.53 12.54 15.13
CA ASN A 162 -30.68 13.56 15.76
C ASN A 162 -29.57 14.01 14.81
N TYR A 163 -29.53 15.32 14.53
CA TYR A 163 -28.48 15.95 13.72
C TYR A 163 -27.07 15.60 14.19
N GLU A 164 -26.79 15.61 15.49
CA GLU A 164 -25.45 15.34 16.03
C GLU A 164 -25.00 13.91 15.69
N VAL A 165 -25.91 12.94 15.80
CA VAL A 165 -25.64 11.53 15.45
C VAL A 165 -25.36 11.39 13.96
N THR A 166 -26.14 12.06 13.11
CA THR A 166 -25.89 12.05 11.65
C THR A 166 -24.57 12.71 11.27
N PHE A 167 -24.19 13.79 11.96
CA PHE A 167 -22.92 14.48 11.75
C PHE A 167 -21.72 13.58 12.06
N TYR A 168 -21.70 12.96 13.26
CA TYR A 168 -20.61 12.05 13.64
C TYR A 168 -20.59 10.78 12.78
N SER A 169 -21.75 10.26 12.37
CA SER A 169 -21.84 9.12 11.45
C SER A 169 -21.21 9.44 10.09
N ASN A 170 -21.46 10.64 9.56
CA ASN A 170 -20.84 11.09 8.32
C ASN A 170 -19.32 11.30 8.49
N GLU A 171 -18.87 11.80 9.63
CA GLU A 171 -17.43 11.97 9.90
C GLU A 171 -16.70 10.61 9.99
N ILE A 172 -17.34 9.60 10.59
CA ILE A 172 -16.84 8.22 10.61
C ILE A 172 -16.69 7.69 9.18
N ARG A 173 -17.74 7.77 8.36
CA ARG A 173 -17.71 7.35 6.95
C ARG A 173 -16.62 8.08 6.16
N LYS A 174 -16.53 9.40 6.31
CA LYS A 174 -15.51 10.22 5.64
C LYS A 174 -14.10 9.80 6.03
N SER A 175 -13.86 9.46 7.31
CA SER A 175 -12.57 8.99 7.78
C SER A 175 -12.22 7.59 7.23
N SER A 176 -13.22 6.70 7.17
CA SER A 176 -13.12 5.37 6.57
C SER A 176 -12.72 5.47 5.09
N MET A 177 -13.50 6.22 4.31
CA MET A 177 -13.25 6.45 2.89
C MET A 177 -11.87 7.06 2.61
N LYS A 178 -11.41 8.01 3.43
CA LYS A 178 -10.06 8.59 3.31
C LYS A 178 -8.96 7.55 3.55
N LYS A 179 -9.13 6.65 4.53
CA LYS A 179 -8.15 5.59 4.79
C LYS A 179 -8.09 4.63 3.60
N THR A 180 -9.24 4.15 3.13
CA THR A 180 -9.33 3.27 1.96
C THR A 180 -8.74 3.93 0.72
N ALA A 181 -9.06 5.20 0.46
CA ALA A 181 -8.50 5.94 -0.68
C ALA A 181 -6.98 6.07 -0.59
N ARG A 182 -6.40 6.35 0.59
CA ARG A 182 -4.94 6.39 0.77
C ARG A 182 -4.29 5.03 0.52
N THR A 183 -4.89 3.96 1.04
CA THR A 183 -4.40 2.59 0.80
C THR A 183 -4.45 2.26 -0.68
N ASN A 184 -5.56 2.56 -1.36
CA ASN A 184 -5.70 2.32 -2.80
C ASN A 184 -4.65 3.09 -3.61
N VAL A 185 -4.45 4.38 -3.33
CA VAL A 185 -3.40 5.19 -3.98
C VAL A 185 -2.02 4.59 -3.73
N ARG A 186 -1.69 4.21 -2.49
CA ARG A 186 -0.41 3.58 -2.17
C ARG A 186 -0.23 2.25 -2.89
N ASN A 187 -1.28 1.44 -3.02
CA ASN A 187 -1.24 0.17 -3.73
C ASN A 187 -1.02 0.36 -5.24
N LYS A 188 -1.68 1.35 -5.85
CA LYS A 188 -1.44 1.72 -7.26
C LYS A 188 0.00 2.14 -7.48
N ARG A 189 0.49 3.07 -6.64
CA ARG A 189 1.87 3.53 -6.68
C ARG A 189 2.85 2.39 -6.44
N TYR A 190 2.53 1.43 -5.59
CA TYR A 190 3.37 0.24 -5.41
C TYR A 190 3.47 -0.59 -6.70
N ALA A 191 2.39 -0.80 -7.43
CA ALA A 191 2.49 -1.49 -8.72
C ALA A 191 3.28 -0.69 -9.76
N ALA A 192 3.10 0.64 -9.83
CA ALA A 192 3.92 1.49 -10.69
C ALA A 192 5.40 1.46 -10.29
N LEU A 193 5.71 1.47 -8.99
CA LEU A 193 7.06 1.32 -8.45
C LEU A 193 7.71 0.03 -8.95
N GLN A 194 7.01 -1.11 -8.88
CA GLN A 194 7.52 -2.39 -9.37
C GLN A 194 7.83 -2.36 -10.87
N GLN A 195 6.98 -1.71 -11.68
CA GLN A 195 7.23 -1.55 -13.13
C GLN A 195 8.47 -0.68 -13.38
N LEU A 196 8.58 0.46 -12.69
CA LEU A 196 9.71 1.38 -12.83
C LEU A 196 11.05 0.74 -12.40
N ILE A 197 11.03 -0.11 -11.37
CA ILE A 197 12.21 -0.90 -10.96
C ILE A 197 12.60 -1.90 -12.05
N LYS A 198 11.62 -2.56 -12.67
CA LYS A 198 11.85 -3.52 -13.75
C LYS A 198 12.42 -2.87 -15.01
N ASP A 199 11.94 -1.66 -15.34
CA ASP A 199 12.43 -0.89 -16.47
C ASP A 199 13.84 -0.33 -16.22
N GLY A 200 14.17 -0.02 -14.96
CA GLY A 200 15.52 0.31 -14.50
C GLY A 200 16.00 1.73 -14.82
N GLU A 201 15.21 2.55 -15.52
CA GLU A 201 15.57 3.91 -15.91
C GLU A 201 15.36 4.90 -14.75
N TYR A 202 14.15 4.92 -14.18
CA TYR A 202 13.72 5.93 -13.21
C TYR A 202 14.40 5.81 -11.84
N PHE A 203 14.71 4.58 -11.42
CA PHE A 203 15.45 4.29 -10.18
C PHE A 203 16.92 3.92 -10.47
N SER A 204 17.49 4.46 -11.55
CA SER A 204 18.94 4.43 -11.74
C SER A 204 19.63 5.41 -10.79
N ASP A 205 20.88 5.12 -10.42
CA ASP A 205 21.65 5.95 -9.47
C ASP A 205 21.74 7.42 -9.92
N GLU A 206 21.92 7.66 -11.22
CA GLU A 206 22.00 9.02 -11.77
C GLU A 206 20.66 9.77 -11.69
N GLN A 207 19.54 9.10 -11.94
CA GLN A 207 18.21 9.71 -11.81
C GLN A 207 17.87 10.01 -10.35
N MET A 208 18.19 9.09 -9.44
CA MET A 208 17.97 9.32 -8.00
C MET A 208 18.85 10.46 -7.48
N ARG A 209 20.13 10.53 -7.91
CA ARG A 209 21.04 11.65 -7.58
C ARG A 209 20.52 12.99 -8.08
N THR A 210 19.97 13.04 -9.29
CA THR A 210 19.43 14.27 -9.86
C THR A 210 18.20 14.76 -9.09
N ARG A 211 17.33 13.82 -8.67
CA ARG A 211 16.09 14.10 -7.93
C ARG A 211 16.35 14.51 -6.49
N ASP A 212 17.21 13.78 -5.78
CA ASP A 212 17.56 14.10 -4.39
C ASP A 212 19.08 14.06 -4.15
N PRO A 213 19.78 15.15 -4.49
CA PRO A 213 21.24 15.16 -4.41
C PRO A 213 21.76 15.17 -2.97
N LEU A 214 21.04 15.76 -2.00
CA LEU A 214 21.47 15.76 -0.61
C LEU A 214 21.43 14.35 -0.01
N LEU A 215 20.34 13.62 -0.23
CA LEU A 215 20.26 12.24 0.23
C LEU A 215 21.32 11.36 -0.45
N TYR A 216 21.58 11.56 -1.74
CA TYR A 216 22.67 10.87 -2.43
C TYR A 216 24.05 11.20 -1.83
N GLN A 217 24.26 12.47 -1.46
CA GLN A 217 25.49 12.92 -0.83
C GLN A 217 25.74 12.23 0.51
N GLN A 218 24.70 12.18 1.37
CA GLN A 218 24.75 11.59 2.70
C GLN A 218 24.92 10.06 2.68
N TYR A 219 24.30 9.36 1.73
CA TYR A 219 24.29 7.89 1.75
C TYR A 219 25.35 7.24 0.85
N ILE A 220 25.71 7.89 -0.25
CA ILE A 220 26.57 7.30 -1.28
C ILE A 220 27.85 8.12 -1.44
N ARG A 221 27.73 9.39 -1.85
CA ARG A 221 28.89 10.18 -2.32
C ARG A 221 29.97 10.39 -1.26
N GLN A 222 29.60 10.55 0.01
CA GLN A 222 30.56 10.74 1.10
C GLN A 222 31.45 9.52 1.38
N TYR A 223 31.02 8.32 0.95
CA TYR A 223 31.73 7.06 1.15
C TYR A 223 32.31 6.51 -0.16
N MET A 224 32.33 7.31 -1.22
CA MET A 224 33.02 6.98 -2.46
C MET A 224 34.51 7.30 -2.35
N THR A 225 35.35 6.39 -2.82
CA THR A 225 36.78 6.60 -2.92
C THR A 225 37.10 7.57 -4.07
N GLU A 226 38.26 8.22 -4.00
CA GLU A 226 38.73 9.12 -5.06
C GLU A 226 38.88 8.40 -6.41
N GLU A 227 39.26 7.12 -6.40
CA GLU A 227 39.34 6.28 -7.60
C GLU A 227 37.96 6.07 -8.25
N GLU A 228 36.93 5.77 -7.45
CA GLU A 228 35.56 5.60 -7.95
C GLU A 228 35.00 6.91 -8.53
N LEU A 229 35.26 8.05 -7.88
CA LEU A 229 34.85 9.37 -8.39
C LEU A 229 35.53 9.71 -9.73
N LEU A 230 36.83 9.40 -9.86
CA LEU A 230 37.55 9.59 -11.13
C LEU A 230 37.01 8.66 -12.22
N ALA A 231 36.69 7.41 -11.87
CA ALA A 231 36.08 6.47 -12.79
C ALA A 231 34.72 6.97 -13.28
N GLU A 232 33.87 7.49 -12.38
CA GLU A 232 32.57 8.05 -12.74
C GLU A 232 32.69 9.28 -13.63
N ASN A 233 33.59 10.21 -13.32
CA ASN A 233 33.85 11.37 -14.16
C ASN A 233 34.38 10.97 -15.55
N SER A 234 35.27 9.96 -15.60
CA SER A 234 35.78 9.43 -16.87
C SER A 234 34.68 8.77 -17.70
N LYS A 235 33.76 8.05 -17.06
CA LYS A 235 32.60 7.42 -17.69
C LYS A 235 31.66 8.48 -18.26
N ASN A 236 31.37 9.53 -17.49
CA ASN A 236 30.54 10.65 -17.95
C ASN A 236 31.16 11.37 -19.15
N LEU A 237 32.48 11.60 -19.14
CA LEU A 237 33.19 12.17 -20.28
C LEU A 237 33.17 11.25 -21.50
N SER A 238 33.29 9.93 -21.30
CA SER A 238 33.23 8.94 -22.38
C SER A 238 31.83 8.79 -22.99
N ASN A 239 30.79 9.02 -22.20
CA ASN A 239 29.39 8.95 -22.63
C ASN A 239 28.98 10.18 -23.46
N ALA A 240 29.65 11.32 -23.29
CA ALA A 240 29.39 12.51 -24.09
C ALA A 240 29.84 12.29 -25.54
N MET A 241 28.90 12.13 -26.46
CA MET A 241 29.20 11.86 -27.86
C MET A 241 29.68 13.10 -28.61
N CYS A 242 29.28 14.30 -28.17
CA CYS A 242 29.71 15.56 -28.75
C CYS A 242 29.84 16.69 -27.72
N LEU A 243 30.39 17.83 -28.16
CA LEU A 243 30.56 19.00 -27.32
C LEU A 243 29.23 19.54 -26.76
N SER A 244 28.13 19.45 -27.52
CA SER A 244 26.81 19.88 -27.00
C SER A 244 26.32 18.98 -25.87
N ASP A 245 26.58 17.66 -25.94
CA ASP A 245 26.23 16.74 -24.86
C ASP A 245 27.04 17.07 -23.61
N LEU A 246 28.35 17.30 -23.76
CA LEU A 246 29.21 17.72 -22.64
C LEU A 246 28.72 19.03 -22.01
N LEU A 247 28.39 20.03 -22.83
CA LEU A 247 27.84 21.30 -22.34
C LEU A 247 26.51 21.09 -21.61
N MET A 248 25.63 20.24 -22.13
CA MET A 248 24.36 19.92 -21.48
C MET A 248 24.57 19.20 -20.15
N SER A 249 25.45 18.19 -20.10
CA SER A 249 25.79 17.49 -18.86
C SER A 249 26.40 18.41 -17.82
N THR A 250 27.29 19.33 -18.22
CA THR A 250 27.85 20.31 -17.26
C THR A 250 26.80 21.27 -16.71
N TYR A 251 25.80 21.62 -17.52
CA TYR A 251 24.69 22.46 -17.08
C TYR A 251 23.74 21.69 -16.16
N GLN A 252 23.43 20.43 -16.47
CA GLN A 252 22.67 19.54 -15.60
C GLN A 252 23.37 19.36 -14.25
N GLU A 253 24.68 19.06 -14.25
CA GLU A 253 25.47 18.96 -13.01
C GLU A 253 25.41 20.25 -12.20
N LYS A 254 25.47 21.42 -12.86
CA LYS A 254 25.32 22.70 -12.18
C LYS A 254 23.95 22.84 -11.49
N ILE A 255 22.87 22.42 -12.13
CA ILE A 255 21.52 22.43 -11.52
C ILE A 255 21.49 21.52 -10.28
N VAL A 256 22.09 20.32 -10.38
CA VAL A 256 22.15 19.37 -9.27
C VAL A 256 22.95 19.95 -8.09
N GLN A 257 24.06 20.63 -8.35
CA GLN A 257 24.87 21.30 -7.32
C GLN A 257 24.12 22.47 -6.67
N GLU A 258 23.40 23.29 -7.43
CA GLU A 258 22.57 24.37 -6.89
C GLU A 258 21.43 23.81 -6.02
N ARG A 259 20.78 22.71 -6.44
CA ARG A 259 19.76 22.01 -5.65
C ARG A 259 20.36 21.45 -4.35
N LEU A 260 21.54 20.84 -4.40
CA LEU A 260 22.26 20.33 -3.22
C LEU A 260 22.54 21.44 -2.20
N GLN A 261 23.12 22.55 -2.65
CA GLN A 261 23.43 23.69 -1.79
C GLN A 261 22.16 24.23 -1.12
N TRP A 262 21.08 24.40 -1.89
CA TRP A 262 19.81 24.86 -1.34
C TRP A 262 19.24 23.90 -0.29
N GLN A 263 19.35 22.57 -0.51
CA GLN A 263 18.88 21.59 0.46
C GLN A 263 19.73 21.63 1.75
N GLN A 264 21.05 21.78 1.64
CA GLN A 264 21.98 21.91 2.78
C GLN A 264 21.68 23.16 3.60
N GLU A 265 21.60 24.33 2.96
CA GLU A 265 21.27 25.59 3.64
C GLU A 265 19.94 25.51 4.41
N ARG A 266 18.98 24.74 3.90
CA ARG A 266 17.68 24.53 4.56
C ARG A 266 17.76 23.58 5.76
N GLU A 267 18.62 22.56 5.71
CA GLU A 267 18.88 21.69 6.87
C GLU A 267 19.66 22.46 7.95
N ASP A 268 20.73 23.16 7.58
CA ASP A 268 21.54 23.96 8.51
C ASP A 268 20.69 25.03 9.21
N ALA A 269 19.82 25.73 8.46
CA ALA A 269 18.90 26.70 9.06
C ALA A 269 17.89 26.08 10.05
N CYS A 270 17.51 24.81 9.87
CA CYS A 270 16.62 24.11 10.78
C CYS A 270 17.36 23.71 12.07
N VAL A 271 18.62 23.28 11.95
CA VAL A 271 19.47 22.93 13.09
C VAL A 271 19.74 24.15 13.96
N GLU A 272 20.09 25.29 13.35
CA GLU A 272 20.32 26.55 14.06
C GLU A 272 19.08 27.07 14.81
N GLU A 273 17.86 26.77 14.33
CA GLU A 273 16.61 27.09 15.05
C GLU A 273 16.33 26.14 16.23
N GLU A 274 16.89 24.92 16.22
CA GLU A 274 16.72 23.92 17.28
C GLU A 274 17.81 24.00 18.37
N GLU A 275 18.99 24.55 18.04
CA GLU A 275 20.14 24.70 18.96
C GLU A 275 20.01 25.86 19.97
N ASP A 276 18.98 26.72 19.88
CA ASP A 276 18.76 27.85 20.80
C ASP A 276 18.24 27.41 22.21
N ASP A 277 18.11 26.09 22.47
CA ASP A 277 17.56 25.52 23.71
C ASP A 277 18.48 24.50 24.47
N GLU A 278 19.71 24.21 23.99
CA GLU A 278 20.62 23.27 24.69
C GLU A 278 22.06 23.81 24.81
N GLU A 279 22.51 24.06 26.05
CA GLU A 279 23.89 24.46 26.35
C GLU A 279 24.88 23.31 26.11
N GLU A 280 25.85 23.59 25.24
CA GLU A 280 27.00 22.79 24.77
C GLU A 280 27.64 21.82 25.79
N ASP A 281 27.70 20.53 25.43
CA ASP A 281 28.73 19.59 25.92
C ASP A 281 29.62 19.19 24.72
N ASP A 282 30.51 20.12 24.37
CA ASP A 282 31.48 20.12 23.26
C ASP A 282 32.63 19.12 23.46
N ASP A 283 32.34 17.81 23.42
CA ASP A 283 33.40 16.79 23.42
C ASP A 283 33.05 15.46 22.68
N THR A 284 31.94 15.42 21.91
CA THR A 284 31.49 14.18 21.21
C THR A 284 31.61 14.22 19.68
N GLU A 285 31.85 15.38 19.05
CA GLU A 285 31.84 15.50 17.58
C GLU A 285 33.07 14.93 16.85
N SER A 286 34.21 14.80 17.53
CA SER A 286 35.49 14.49 16.87
C SER A 286 35.68 13.04 16.41
N LYS A 287 34.76 12.12 16.72
CA LYS A 287 34.88 10.68 16.38
C LYS A 287 34.07 10.23 15.16
N ALA A 288 33.09 11.00 14.71
CA ALA A 288 32.25 10.62 13.57
C ALA A 288 32.92 10.87 12.21
N ALA A 289 33.80 11.89 12.12
CA ALA A 289 34.39 12.36 10.87
C ALA A 289 35.45 11.43 10.24
N ASP A 290 35.95 10.43 10.98
CA ASP A 290 37.04 9.53 10.53
C ASP A 290 36.56 8.08 10.31
N TRP A 291 35.24 7.86 10.34
CA TRP A 291 34.65 6.54 10.09
C TRP A 291 34.54 6.28 8.59
N ILE A 292 35.27 5.27 8.11
CA ILE A 292 35.20 4.77 6.74
C ILE A 292 34.41 3.45 6.77
N PRO A 293 33.20 3.42 6.19
CA PRO A 293 32.40 2.20 6.21
C PRO A 293 33.07 1.06 5.43
N SER A 294 32.89 -0.16 5.94
CA SER A 294 33.20 -1.40 5.23
C SER A 294 32.40 -1.50 3.92
N ASP A 295 32.85 -2.33 2.98
CA ASP A 295 32.11 -2.56 1.73
C ASP A 295 30.69 -3.10 1.97
N ASP A 296 30.52 -3.97 2.98
CA ASP A 296 29.20 -4.45 3.41
C ASP A 296 28.33 -3.31 3.96
N GLU A 297 28.91 -2.39 4.72
CA GLU A 297 28.20 -1.23 5.27
C GLU A 297 27.80 -0.25 4.17
N ARG A 298 28.68 -0.04 3.17
CA ARG A 298 28.38 0.75 1.97
C ARG A 298 27.21 0.15 1.19
N SER A 299 27.13 -1.19 1.11
CA SER A 299 25.96 -1.86 0.50
C SER A 299 24.68 -1.59 1.28
N MET A 300 24.71 -1.69 2.62
CA MET A 300 23.55 -1.38 3.46
C MET A 300 23.12 0.09 3.33
N LEU A 301 24.07 1.02 3.35
CA LEU A 301 23.82 2.45 3.12
C LEU A 301 23.16 2.70 1.76
N ARG A 302 23.61 2.01 0.72
CA ARG A 302 23.00 2.09 -0.61
C ARG A 302 21.59 1.52 -0.63
N GLU A 303 21.33 0.41 0.05
CA GLU A 303 19.98 -0.16 0.18
C GLU A 303 19.04 0.77 0.96
N GLU A 304 19.53 1.45 2.00
CA GLU A 304 18.77 2.46 2.74
C GLU A 304 18.43 3.67 1.85
N PHE A 305 19.40 4.16 1.08
CA PHE A 305 19.19 5.22 0.09
C PHE A 305 18.04 4.86 -0.87
N VAL A 306 18.12 3.69 -1.49
CA VAL A 306 17.11 3.21 -2.43
C VAL A 306 15.76 3.04 -1.74
N SER A 307 15.74 2.49 -0.53
CA SER A 307 14.52 2.30 0.25
C SER A 307 13.83 3.62 0.60
N ARG A 308 14.60 4.67 0.93
CA ARG A 308 14.07 6.02 1.15
C ARG A 308 13.49 6.62 -0.12
N MET A 309 14.17 6.46 -1.26
CA MET A 309 13.64 6.90 -2.55
C MET A 309 12.33 6.18 -2.90
N TYR A 310 12.21 4.89 -2.59
CA TYR A 310 10.96 4.13 -2.76
C TYR A 310 9.85 4.63 -1.84
N GLN A 311 10.15 4.89 -0.56
CA GLN A 311 9.17 5.43 0.39
C GLN A 311 8.62 6.77 -0.07
N ARG A 312 9.50 7.72 -0.45
CA ARG A 312 9.11 9.03 -0.98
C ARG A 312 8.23 8.93 -2.21
N PHE A 313 8.52 7.97 -3.10
CA PHE A 313 7.67 7.69 -4.26
C PHE A 313 6.27 7.19 -3.85
N LEU A 314 6.19 6.23 -2.92
CA LEU A 314 4.91 5.71 -2.45
C LEU A 314 4.08 6.78 -1.71
N ASP A 315 4.74 7.66 -0.96
CA ASP A 315 4.11 8.75 -0.22
C ASP A 315 3.68 9.91 -1.14
N GLY A 316 4.25 10.00 -2.35
CA GLY A 316 3.90 11.02 -3.34
C GLY A 316 4.71 12.30 -3.19
N GLU A 317 5.90 12.20 -2.59
CA GLU A 317 6.76 13.33 -2.27
C GLU A 317 7.80 13.61 -3.37
N ASP A 318 7.81 12.81 -4.43
CA ASP A 318 8.67 13.06 -5.58
C ASP A 318 8.07 14.09 -6.55
N SER A 319 8.55 15.33 -6.48
CA SER A 319 8.06 16.41 -7.34
C SER A 319 8.38 16.25 -8.82
N ASP A 320 9.37 15.42 -9.16
CA ASP A 320 9.83 15.23 -10.53
C ASP A 320 9.02 14.13 -11.25
N PHE A 321 8.06 13.48 -10.55
CA PHE A 321 7.12 12.49 -11.10
C PHE A 321 5.71 13.04 -11.29
N ASP A 322 5.05 12.66 -12.39
CA ASP A 322 3.62 12.92 -12.59
C ASP A 322 2.76 11.79 -12.02
N TYR A 323 2.37 11.90 -10.75
CA TYR A 323 1.52 10.91 -10.08
C TYR A 323 0.13 10.78 -10.69
N SER A 324 -0.37 11.77 -11.42
CA SER A 324 -1.69 11.71 -12.05
C SER A 324 -1.78 10.54 -13.04
N ALA A 325 -0.67 10.22 -13.71
CA ALA A 325 -0.59 9.10 -14.64
C ALA A 325 -0.73 7.72 -13.98
N VAL A 326 -0.53 7.64 -12.65
CA VAL A 326 -0.63 6.39 -11.87
C VAL A 326 -1.90 6.38 -11.03
N ASP A 327 -2.16 7.45 -10.27
CA ASP A 327 -3.25 7.52 -9.30
C ASP A 327 -4.63 7.43 -9.99
N ASP A 328 -4.80 8.06 -11.15
CA ASP A 328 -6.03 8.05 -11.93
C ASP A 328 -6.13 6.87 -12.93
N ASN A 329 -5.06 6.07 -13.04
CA ASN A 329 -5.04 4.96 -13.98
C ASN A 329 -5.65 3.68 -13.35
N PRO A 330 -6.69 3.09 -13.97
CA PRO A 330 -7.33 1.87 -13.48
C PRO A 330 -6.48 0.61 -13.66
N ASP A 331 -5.48 0.60 -14.55
CA ASP A 331 -4.64 -0.57 -14.79
C ASP A 331 -3.80 -0.95 -13.55
N PHE A 332 -3.57 0.01 -12.64
CA PHE A 332 -2.83 -0.19 -11.39
C PHE A 332 -3.73 -0.58 -10.20
N ASP A 333 -5.04 -0.77 -10.41
CA ASP A 333 -5.96 -1.15 -9.32
C ASP A 333 -5.67 -2.55 -8.74
N ASN A 334 -4.89 -3.39 -9.44
CA ASN A 334 -4.47 -4.74 -9.02
C ASN A 334 -5.63 -5.59 -8.47
N LEU A 335 -6.74 -5.65 -9.20
CA LEU A 335 -7.94 -6.39 -8.79
C LEU A 335 -7.66 -7.86 -8.46
N ASP A 336 -6.69 -8.48 -9.14
CA ASP A 336 -6.28 -9.87 -8.86
C ASP A 336 -5.71 -10.05 -7.45
N ILE A 337 -4.97 -9.06 -6.95
CA ILE A 337 -4.43 -9.07 -5.57
C ILE A 337 -5.59 -8.91 -4.58
N ILE A 338 -6.49 -7.96 -4.84
CA ILE A 338 -7.66 -7.72 -3.98
C ILE A 338 -8.53 -8.98 -3.87
N ASN A 339 -8.82 -9.62 -5.00
CA ASN A 339 -9.62 -10.84 -5.03
C ASN A 339 -8.96 -11.97 -4.22
N ARG A 340 -7.64 -12.15 -4.34
CA ARG A 340 -6.93 -13.16 -3.56
C ARG A 340 -6.93 -12.83 -2.07
N ASP A 341 -6.74 -11.57 -1.70
CA ASP A 341 -6.80 -11.14 -0.29
C ASP A 341 -8.22 -11.32 0.29
N GLU A 342 -9.26 -11.17 -0.54
CA GLU A 342 -10.65 -11.47 -0.18
C GLU A 342 -10.90 -12.97 -0.03
N GLU A 343 -10.37 -13.79 -0.94
CA GLU A 343 -10.42 -15.25 -0.85
C GLU A 343 -9.71 -15.76 0.42
N GLU A 344 -8.48 -15.32 0.68
CA GLU A 344 -7.73 -15.68 1.89
C GLU A 344 -8.51 -15.34 3.17
N ARG A 345 -9.16 -14.17 3.20
CA ARG A 345 -10.03 -13.78 4.31
C ARG A 345 -11.23 -14.72 4.48
N TYR A 346 -11.86 -15.13 3.38
CA TYR A 346 -12.97 -16.08 3.42
C TYR A 346 -12.53 -17.43 4.01
N PHE A 347 -11.35 -17.93 3.61
CA PHE A 347 -10.81 -19.19 4.13
C PHE A 347 -10.40 -19.12 5.60
N ASP A 348 -9.88 -17.99 6.07
CA ASP A 348 -9.52 -17.79 7.48
C ASP A 348 -10.75 -17.65 8.40
N GLU A 349 -11.87 -17.18 7.88
CA GLU A 349 -13.14 -17.02 8.62
C GLU A 349 -13.95 -18.34 8.73
N GLU A 350 -13.71 -19.34 7.86
CA GLU A 350 -14.30 -20.68 7.98
C GLU A 350 -13.64 -21.46 9.13
N GLU A 351 -14.32 -21.52 10.29
CA GLU A 351 -13.91 -22.38 11.39
C GLU A 351 -14.01 -23.86 10.95
N PRO A 352 -12.95 -24.67 11.13
CA PRO A 352 -12.95 -26.05 10.65
C PRO A 352 -14.08 -26.82 11.33
N VAL A 353 -15.03 -27.31 10.54
CA VAL A 353 -16.13 -28.14 11.02
C VAL A 353 -15.52 -29.43 11.60
N GLU A 354 -15.50 -29.54 12.92
CA GLU A 354 -15.20 -30.80 13.61
C GLU A 354 -16.30 -31.80 13.23
N VAL A 355 -15.99 -32.70 12.31
CA VAL A 355 -16.80 -33.89 12.07
C VAL A 355 -16.76 -34.73 13.34
N GLU A 356 -17.75 -34.55 14.20
CA GLU A 356 -18.01 -35.47 15.32
C GLU A 356 -18.22 -36.87 14.71
N ASP A 357 -17.34 -37.80 15.10
CA ASP A 357 -17.42 -39.21 14.73
C ASP A 357 -18.79 -39.76 15.16
N ILE A 358 -19.75 -39.78 14.22
CA ILE A 358 -21.04 -40.44 14.43
C ILE A 358 -20.74 -41.93 14.55
N GLU A 359 -20.67 -42.42 15.79
CA GLU A 359 -20.64 -43.84 16.12
C GLU A 359 -21.84 -44.50 15.42
N MET A 360 -21.57 -45.19 14.32
CA MET A 360 -22.53 -46.06 13.67
C MET A 360 -22.82 -47.23 14.59
N ASP A 361 -23.90 -47.13 15.36
CA ASP A 361 -24.54 -48.27 16.02
C ASP A 361 -24.82 -49.35 14.96
N LYS A 362 -24.08 -50.46 15.06
CA LYS A 362 -24.28 -51.66 14.26
C LYS A 362 -25.30 -52.54 14.97
N ASP A 363 -26.51 -52.59 14.42
CA ASP A 363 -27.52 -53.62 14.69
C ASP A 363 -27.08 -55.01 14.19
#